data_AF-A0A132GSA9-F1
#
_entry.id   AF-A0A132GSA9-F1
#
_cell.length_a   1.000
_cell.length_b   1.000
_cell.length_c   1.000
_cell.angle_alpha   90.00
_cell.angle_beta   90.00
_cell.angle_gamma   90.00
#
_symmetry.space_group_name_H-M   'P 1'
#
loop_
_entity.id
_entity.type
_entity.pdbx_description
1 polymer ?
#
loop_
_entity_poly.entity_id
_entity_poly.type
_entity_poly.pdbx_seq_one_letter_code
_entity_poly.pdbx_strand_id
1 'polypeptide(L)'
;MEEMTVINIVIVAVLVTAVAVYLFMRRQKDAVQDEMNRLTLRLTEMELKMEAERTINNMLLASTGSSAVVAGVATMGETGSAGEPIAAGKERKAAAVDLSAMDDKELFEHISRVIRDEELFRWPDFNRAAAMEQFSLSAARIGGAFMRGGGMGMPEFVRNCRLDYACRLMVEQPELSFTEVGEASGYQRTTTFYHDFKARFGMPPAEYRA
;
A
#
# COMPACT_ATOMS: atom_id res chain seq x y z
N MET A 1 -0.85 -32.03 -44.88
CA MET A 1 0.13 -30.93 -44.87
C MET A 1 -0.54 -29.63 -44.42
N GLU A 2 -1.75 -29.31 -44.90
CA GLU A 2 -2.46 -28.06 -44.57
C GLU A 2 -2.81 -27.90 -43.07
N GLU A 3 -3.22 -28.96 -42.36
CA GLU A 3 -3.59 -28.83 -40.93
C GLU A 3 -2.42 -28.42 -40.02
N MET A 4 -1.22 -28.91 -40.30
CA MET A 4 -0.02 -28.59 -39.52
C MET A 4 0.40 -27.12 -39.69
N THR A 5 0.16 -26.55 -40.88
CA THR A 5 0.41 -25.14 -41.17
C THR A 5 -0.58 -24.24 -40.42
N VAL A 6 -1.86 -24.61 -40.38
CA VAL A 6 -2.89 -23.85 -39.65
C VAL A 6 -2.60 -23.83 -38.15
N ILE A 7 -2.24 -24.97 -37.56
CA ILE A 7 -1.89 -25.08 -36.14
C ILE A 7 -0.70 -24.16 -35.80
N ASN A 8 0.36 -24.17 -36.63
CA ASN A 8 1.53 -23.32 -36.41
C ASN A 8 1.19 -21.82 -36.49
N ILE A 9 0.32 -21.41 -37.42
CA ILE A 9 -0.12 -20.01 -37.53
C ILE A 9 -0.88 -19.57 -36.26
N VAL A 10 -1.77 -20.42 -35.75
CA VAL A 10 -2.52 -20.12 -34.51
C VAL A 10 -1.58 -20.00 -33.32
N ILE A 11 -0.61 -20.91 -33.19
CA ILE A 11 0.39 -20.85 -32.10
C ILE A 11 1.20 -19.55 -32.17
N VAL A 12 1.69 -19.19 -33.35
CA VAL A 12 2.45 -17.94 -33.53
C VAL A 12 1.60 -16.72 -33.21
N ALA A 13 0.33 -16.69 -33.64
CA ALA A 13 -0.58 -15.60 -33.32
C ALA A 13 -0.80 -15.46 -31.80
N VAL A 14 -1.03 -16.56 -31.09
CA VAL A 14 -1.18 -16.56 -29.62
C VAL A 14 0.09 -16.06 -28.94
N LEU A 15 1.28 -16.53 -29.36
CA LEU A 15 2.55 -16.08 -28.79
C LEU A 15 2.78 -14.58 -29.01
N VAL A 16 2.49 -14.06 -30.20
CA VAL A 16 2.61 -12.62 -30.49
C VAL A 16 1.68 -11.81 -29.61
N THR A 17 0.43 -12.25 -29.43
CA THR A 17 -0.51 -11.55 -28.53
C THR A 17 -0.07 -11.61 -27.07
N ALA A 18 0.43 -12.75 -26.60
CA ALA A 18 0.94 -12.90 -25.24
C ALA A 18 2.15 -12.00 -24.98
N VAL A 19 3.08 -11.92 -25.94
CA VAL A 19 4.24 -11.02 -25.87
C VAL A 19 3.79 -9.56 -25.88
N ALA A 20 2.84 -9.18 -26.74
CA ALA A 20 2.32 -7.82 -26.79
C ALA A 20 1.66 -7.40 -25.46
N VAL A 21 0.87 -8.29 -24.85
CA VAL A 21 0.25 -8.09 -23.53
C VAL A 21 1.33 -7.98 -22.44
N TYR A 22 2.34 -8.85 -22.46
CA TYR A 22 3.44 -8.81 -21.51
C TYR A 22 4.22 -7.48 -21.58
N LEU A 23 4.54 -7.01 -22.80
CA LEU A 23 5.20 -5.73 -23.00
C LEU A 23 4.34 -4.54 -22.56
N PHE A 24 3.02 -4.62 -22.78
CA PHE A 24 2.09 -3.59 -22.32
C PHE A 24 2.04 -3.51 -20.78
N MET A 25 1.90 -4.65 -20.11
CA MET A 25 1.90 -4.71 -18.64
C MET A 25 3.24 -4.24 -18.06
N ARG A 26 4.36 -4.63 -18.67
CA ARG A 26 5.70 -4.17 -18.27
C ARG A 26 5.83 -2.66 -18.40
N ARG A 27 5.42 -2.09 -19.53
CA ARG A 27 5.47 -0.64 -19.76
C ARG A 27 4.62 0.14 -18.76
N GLN A 28 3.45 -0.37 -18.38
CA GLN A 28 2.64 0.26 -17.34
C GLN A 28 3.35 0.25 -15.97
N LYS A 29 3.96 -0.88 -15.61
CA LYS A 29 4.70 -1.00 -14.34
C LYS A 29 5.91 -0.05 -14.30
N ASP A 30 6.65 0.06 -15.40
CA ASP A 30 7.82 0.94 -15.51
C ASP A 30 7.40 2.42 -15.36
N ALA A 31 6.29 2.83 -15.98
CA ALA A 31 5.79 4.21 -15.87
C ALA A 31 5.36 4.58 -14.43
N VAL A 32 4.70 3.66 -13.73
CA VAL A 32 4.30 3.85 -12.33
C VAL A 32 5.51 3.90 -11.41
N GLN A 33 6.50 3.03 -11.66
CA GLN A 33 7.74 3.00 -10.87
C GLN A 33 8.56 4.28 -11.04
N ASP A 34 8.64 4.82 -12.26
CA ASP A 34 9.34 6.08 -12.55
C ASP A 34 8.67 7.27 -11.85
N GLU A 35 7.33 7.31 -11.83
CA GLU A 35 6.59 8.33 -11.10
C GLU A 35 6.82 8.21 -9.58
N MET A 36 6.78 6.99 -9.04
CA MET A 36 7.09 6.71 -7.64
C MET A 36 8.49 7.20 -7.27
N ASN A 37 9.51 6.79 -8.03
CA ASN A 37 10.91 7.19 -7.80
C ASN A 37 11.08 8.71 -7.84
N ARG A 38 10.38 9.39 -8.76
CA ARG A 38 10.39 10.85 -8.85
C ARG A 38 9.74 11.53 -7.64
N LEU A 39 8.64 10.97 -7.14
CA LEU A 39 7.98 11.49 -5.94
C LEU A 39 8.84 11.29 -4.69
N THR A 40 9.49 10.12 -4.56
CA THR A 40 10.46 9.86 -3.48
C THR A 40 11.59 10.88 -3.48
N LEU A 41 12.18 11.17 -4.65
CA LEU A 41 13.23 12.20 -4.76
C LEU A 41 12.74 13.57 -4.30
N ARG A 42 11.54 13.99 -4.73
CA ARG A 42 10.96 15.28 -4.31
C ARG A 42 10.70 15.36 -2.81
N LEU A 43 10.22 14.28 -2.20
CA LEU A 43 10.02 14.22 -0.75
C LEU A 43 11.35 14.39 -0.02
N THR A 44 12.39 13.65 -0.43
CA THR A 44 13.72 13.78 0.19
C THR A 44 14.33 15.17 0.01
N GLU A 45 14.14 15.82 -1.15
CA GLU A 45 14.59 17.20 -1.38
C GLU A 45 13.84 18.21 -0.51
N MET A 46 12.53 18.01 -0.31
CA MET A 46 11.73 18.86 0.57
C MET A 46 12.12 18.69 2.04
N GLU A 47 12.39 17.47 2.48
CA GLU A 47 12.89 17.19 3.84
C GLU A 47 14.21 17.90 4.09
N LEU A 48 15.18 17.79 3.17
CA LEU A 48 16.46 18.47 3.27
C LEU A 48 16.30 20.00 3.33
N LYS A 49 15.40 20.57 2.51
CA LYS A 49 15.10 22.01 2.54
C LYS A 49 14.48 22.44 3.86
N MET A 50 13.53 21.66 4.38
CA MET A 50 12.88 21.93 5.65
C MET A 50 13.88 21.86 6.82
N GLU A 51 14.79 20.89 6.82
CA GLU A 51 15.84 20.78 7.82
C GLU A 51 16.83 21.95 7.75
N ALA A 52 17.23 22.36 6.54
CA ALA A 52 18.08 23.52 6.34
C ALA A 52 17.43 24.81 6.86
N GLU A 53 16.15 25.05 6.54
CA GLU A 53 15.39 26.20 7.03
C GLU A 53 15.21 26.18 8.56
N ARG A 54 14.91 25.01 9.14
CA ARG A 54 14.86 24.83 10.60
C ARG A 54 16.18 25.18 11.26
N THR A 55 17.29 24.73 10.66
CA THR A 55 18.64 24.98 11.18
C THR A 55 18.99 26.46 11.10
N ILE A 56 18.71 27.12 9.98
CA ILE A 56 18.92 28.56 9.79
C ILE A 56 18.09 29.36 10.80
N ASN A 57 16.80 29.05 10.96
CA ASN A 57 15.94 29.74 11.93
C ASN A 57 16.43 29.57 13.37
N ASN A 58 16.86 28.36 13.75
CA ASN A 58 17.44 28.11 15.07
C ASN A 58 18.75 28.88 15.29
N MET A 59 19.59 28.99 14.26
CA MET A 59 20.85 29.77 14.30
C MET A 59 20.60 31.28 14.35
N LEU A 60 19.55 31.76 13.67
CA LEU A 60 19.11 33.16 13.73
C LEU A 60 18.64 33.52 15.14
N LEU A 61 17.80 32.66 15.76
CA LEU A 61 17.34 32.83 17.14
C LEU A 61 18.51 32.86 18.14
N ALA A 62 19.52 32.01 17.95
CA ALA A 62 20.74 31.99 18.77
C ALA A 62 21.61 33.26 18.60
N SER A 63 21.59 33.91 17.43
CA SER A 63 22.33 35.16 17.20
C SER A 63 21.55 36.42 17.62
N THR A 64 20.22 36.37 17.68
CA THR A 64 19.37 37.43 18.26
C THR A 64 19.34 37.43 19.79
N GLY A 65 20.04 36.50 20.44
CA GLY A 65 20.25 36.46 21.88
C GLY A 65 21.43 37.32 22.33
N SER A 66 21.41 38.64 22.08
CA SER A 66 22.16 39.59 22.91
C SER A 66 21.63 41.03 22.84
N SER A 67 21.17 41.51 23.99
CA SER A 67 21.01 42.92 24.43
C SER A 67 19.68 43.65 24.12
N ALA A 68 18.79 43.73 25.14
CA ALA A 68 18.52 44.99 25.84
C ALA A 68 17.57 44.78 27.04
N VAL A 69 17.99 45.34 28.17
CA VAL A 69 17.32 45.43 29.46
C VAL A 69 16.38 46.66 29.48
N VAL A 70 15.34 46.59 30.33
CA VAL A 70 14.48 47.65 30.92
C VAL A 70 13.42 48.41 30.09
N ALA A 71 12.15 48.17 30.47
CA ALA A 71 11.08 49.11 30.88
C ALA A 71 9.73 48.42 30.59
N GLY A 72 8.83 48.11 31.53
CA GLY A 72 8.31 48.92 32.62
C GLY A 72 6.89 49.38 32.27
N VAL A 73 5.92 49.01 33.12
CA VAL A 73 4.55 49.56 33.28
C VAL A 73 3.39 48.79 32.61
N ALA A 74 2.41 48.53 33.48
CA ALA A 74 1.17 47.79 33.33
C ALA A 74 0.12 48.44 32.41
N THR A 75 -0.82 47.64 31.91
CA THR A 75 -2.29 47.86 32.04
C THR A 75 -3.06 46.63 31.54
N MET A 76 -4.07 46.23 32.32
CA MET A 76 -5.06 45.20 32.01
C MET A 76 -6.30 45.82 31.33
N GLY A 77 -7.02 44.98 30.57
CA GLY A 77 -8.36 45.20 30.01
C GLY A 77 -8.31 45.43 28.50
N GLU A 78 -9.19 44.90 27.65
CA GLU A 78 -10.38 44.03 27.77
C GLU A 78 -10.85 43.80 26.31
N THR A 79 -11.64 42.74 26.05
CA THR A 79 -12.39 42.45 24.78
C THR A 79 -11.53 42.09 23.55
N GLY A 80 -11.86 41.19 22.64
CA GLY A 80 -13.08 40.45 22.31
C GLY A 80 -13.09 40.20 20.80
N SER A 81 -13.32 38.95 20.38
CA SER A 81 -13.92 38.54 19.09
C SER A 81 -13.19 38.71 17.74
N ALA A 82 -13.35 37.64 16.94
CA ALA A 82 -13.47 37.55 15.48
C ALA A 82 -12.23 37.67 14.56
N GLY A 83 -12.04 36.62 13.74
CA GLY A 83 -11.20 36.69 12.54
C GLY A 83 -10.81 35.35 11.90
N GLU A 84 -11.78 34.55 11.43
CA GLU A 84 -11.59 33.77 10.19
C GLU A 84 -11.40 34.74 8.99
N PRO A 85 -11.01 34.31 7.76
CA PRO A 85 -10.50 33.03 7.27
C PRO A 85 -9.20 33.20 6.42
N ILE A 86 -8.52 32.10 6.05
CA ILE A 86 -7.63 32.12 4.86
C ILE A 86 -7.98 30.95 3.96
N ALA A 87 -8.71 31.28 2.90
CA ALA A 87 -9.07 30.39 1.82
C ALA A 87 -7.97 30.29 0.77
N ALA A 88 -8.05 29.18 0.03
CA ALA A 88 -7.60 28.99 -1.36
C ALA A 88 -6.17 28.50 -1.61
N GLY A 89 -5.97 27.20 -1.39
CA GLY A 89 -5.09 26.35 -2.21
C GLY A 89 -5.94 25.32 -2.96
N LYS A 90 -6.37 25.65 -4.17
CA LYS A 90 -7.23 24.81 -5.03
C LYS A 90 -6.37 23.78 -5.74
N GLU A 91 -6.21 22.60 -5.15
CA GLU A 91 -5.50 21.48 -5.78
C GLU A 91 -6.45 20.30 -6.04
N ARG A 92 -6.69 20.10 -7.34
CA ARG A 92 -7.15 18.89 -8.06
C ARG A 92 -7.89 17.82 -7.23
N LYS A 93 -9.20 17.99 -7.13
CA LYS A 93 -10.17 16.97 -6.73
C LYS A 93 -10.23 15.86 -7.80
N ALA A 94 -9.30 14.90 -7.77
CA ALA A 94 -9.63 13.55 -8.21
C ALA A 94 -10.81 13.10 -7.32
N ALA A 95 -11.88 12.58 -7.92
CA ALA A 95 -13.11 12.26 -7.18
C ALA A 95 -12.76 11.43 -5.93
N ALA A 96 -12.90 12.03 -4.75
CA ALA A 96 -12.74 11.33 -3.49
C ALA A 96 -13.81 10.23 -3.48
N VAL A 97 -13.37 9.00 -3.69
CA VAL A 97 -14.24 7.83 -3.69
C VAL A 97 -14.78 7.69 -2.27
N ASP A 98 -16.07 7.96 -2.08
CA ASP A 98 -16.71 7.79 -0.78
C ASP A 98 -16.93 6.30 -0.50
N LEU A 99 -15.94 5.69 0.15
CA LEU A 99 -15.96 4.28 0.56
C LEU A 99 -17.11 3.96 1.52
N SER A 100 -17.61 4.96 2.25
CA SER A 100 -18.68 4.75 3.23
C SER A 100 -20.04 4.56 2.56
N ALA A 101 -20.23 5.14 1.38
CA ALA A 101 -21.48 5.09 0.62
C ALA A 101 -21.61 3.84 -0.28
N MET A 102 -20.51 3.14 -0.56
CA MET A 102 -20.52 1.89 -1.34
C MET A 102 -21.37 0.82 -0.64
N ASP A 103 -22.00 -0.04 -1.43
CA ASP A 103 -22.58 -1.26 -0.88
C ASP A 103 -21.50 -2.25 -0.40
N ASP A 104 -21.89 -3.36 0.22
CA ASP A 104 -20.93 -4.32 0.76
C ASP A 104 -20.09 -5.03 -0.30
N LYS A 105 -20.67 -5.28 -1.49
CA LYS A 105 -20.00 -5.98 -2.59
C LYS A 105 -19.01 -5.05 -3.28
N GLU A 106 -19.43 -3.83 -3.59
CA GLU A 106 -18.57 -2.79 -4.16
C GLU A 106 -17.41 -2.46 -3.21
N LEU A 107 -17.70 -2.32 -1.91
CA LEU A 107 -16.65 -2.02 -0.95
C LEU A 107 -15.66 -3.18 -0.80
N PHE A 108 -16.15 -4.43 -0.77
CA PHE A 108 -15.29 -5.60 -0.76
C PHE A 108 -14.40 -5.65 -2.01
N GLU A 109 -14.97 -5.46 -3.20
CA GLU A 109 -14.22 -5.44 -4.46
C GLU A 109 -13.16 -4.33 -4.47
N HIS A 110 -13.49 -3.15 -3.94
CA HIS A 110 -12.55 -2.05 -3.81
C HIS A 110 -11.40 -2.39 -2.85
N ILE A 111 -11.71 -2.75 -1.60
CA ILE A 111 -10.69 -3.05 -0.59
C ILE A 111 -9.82 -4.25 -1.01
N SER A 112 -10.44 -5.32 -1.51
CA SER A 112 -9.72 -6.52 -1.95
C SER A 112 -8.82 -6.26 -3.16
N ARG A 113 -9.18 -5.32 -4.04
CA ARG A 113 -8.32 -4.86 -5.14
C ARG A 113 -7.11 -4.12 -4.59
N VAL A 114 -7.32 -3.12 -3.72
CA VAL A 114 -6.22 -2.36 -3.11
C VAL A 114 -5.26 -3.27 -2.35
N ILE A 115 -5.77 -4.21 -1.54
CA ILE A 115 -4.92 -5.18 -0.82
C ILE A 115 -4.03 -6.01 -1.76
N ARG A 116 -4.56 -6.40 -2.93
CA ARG A 116 -3.82 -7.22 -3.91
C ARG A 116 -2.83 -6.39 -4.73
N ASP A 117 -3.27 -5.24 -5.24
CA ASP A 117 -2.51 -4.41 -6.15
C ASP A 117 -1.33 -3.74 -5.44
N GLU A 118 -1.54 -3.29 -4.19
CA GLU A 118 -0.47 -2.71 -3.35
C GLU A 118 0.27 -3.76 -2.52
N GLU A 119 -0.07 -5.04 -2.67
CA GLU A 119 0.48 -6.17 -1.92
C GLU A 119 0.48 -5.96 -0.38
N LEU A 120 -0.52 -5.26 0.17
CA LEU A 120 -0.60 -4.93 1.61
C LEU A 120 -0.51 -6.15 2.52
N PHE A 121 -0.94 -7.32 2.02
CA PHE A 121 -0.84 -8.58 2.74
C PHE A 121 0.60 -8.98 3.07
N ARG A 122 1.62 -8.48 2.36
CA ARG A 122 3.04 -8.74 2.64
C ARG A 122 3.54 -8.01 3.88
N TRP A 123 2.84 -6.98 4.34
CA TRP A 123 3.20 -6.31 5.58
C TRP A 123 2.78 -7.19 6.75
N PRO A 124 3.71 -7.62 7.62
CA PRO A 124 3.39 -8.56 8.69
C PRO A 124 2.34 -8.02 9.66
N ASP A 125 2.36 -6.71 9.89
CA ASP A 125 1.44 -5.99 10.78
C ASP A 125 0.13 -5.55 10.09
N PHE A 126 -0.09 -5.92 8.82
CA PHE A 126 -1.37 -5.65 8.16
C PHE A 126 -2.48 -6.51 8.76
N ASN A 127 -3.17 -5.91 9.72
CA ASN A 127 -4.26 -6.49 10.49
C ASN A 127 -5.50 -5.58 10.43
N ARG A 128 -6.54 -5.92 11.21
CA ARG A 128 -7.79 -5.16 11.23
C ARG A 128 -7.62 -3.67 11.55
N ALA A 129 -6.73 -3.32 12.49
CA ALA A 129 -6.44 -1.93 12.83
C ALA A 129 -5.73 -1.21 11.67
N ALA A 130 -4.72 -1.84 11.07
CA ALA A 130 -4.03 -1.29 9.89
C ALA A 130 -5.00 -1.05 8.73
N ALA A 131 -5.97 -1.95 8.50
CA ALA A 131 -6.99 -1.73 7.47
C ALA A 131 -7.96 -0.60 7.81
N MET A 132 -8.29 -0.39 9.10
CA MET A 132 -9.12 0.75 9.50
C MET A 132 -8.42 2.08 9.20
N GLU A 133 -7.13 2.16 9.48
CA GLU A 133 -6.30 3.33 9.18
C GLU A 133 -6.18 3.53 7.66
N GLN A 134 -5.83 2.46 6.92
CA GLN A 134 -5.65 2.51 5.46
C GLN A 134 -6.91 2.97 4.72
N PHE A 135 -8.09 2.49 5.11
CA PHE A 135 -9.34 2.80 4.42
C PHE A 135 -10.17 3.88 5.12
N SER A 136 -9.73 4.39 6.28
CA SER A 136 -10.50 5.32 7.11
C SER A 136 -11.94 4.84 7.41
N LEU A 137 -12.09 3.54 7.64
CA LEU A 137 -13.39 2.89 7.88
C LEU A 137 -13.43 2.20 9.24
N SER A 138 -14.65 2.11 9.78
CA SER A 138 -14.84 1.35 11.01
C SER A 138 -14.59 -0.14 10.79
N ALA A 139 -14.10 -0.76 11.86
CA ALA A 139 -13.81 -2.18 11.93
C ALA A 139 -15.03 -3.07 11.61
N ALA A 140 -16.24 -2.58 11.90
CA ALA A 140 -17.51 -3.23 11.59
C ALA A 140 -17.89 -3.08 10.12
N ARG A 141 -17.65 -1.91 9.50
CA ARG A 141 -17.91 -1.68 8.07
C ARG A 141 -17.04 -2.59 7.20
N ILE A 142 -15.75 -2.68 7.51
CA ILE A 142 -14.81 -3.58 6.81
C ILE A 142 -15.24 -5.04 6.99
N GLY A 143 -15.45 -5.47 8.25
CA GLY A 143 -15.87 -6.85 8.52
C GLY A 143 -17.18 -7.23 7.82
N GLY A 144 -18.15 -6.32 7.80
CA GLY A 144 -19.42 -6.49 7.09
C GLY A 144 -19.25 -6.63 5.58
N ALA A 145 -18.43 -5.78 4.96
CA ALA A 145 -18.13 -5.85 3.53
C ALA A 145 -17.48 -7.18 3.16
N PHE A 146 -16.49 -7.63 3.92
CA PHE A 146 -15.82 -8.90 3.68
C PHE A 146 -16.77 -10.10 3.82
N MET A 147 -17.58 -10.15 4.88
CA MET A 147 -18.51 -11.27 5.09
C MET A 147 -19.65 -11.28 4.07
N ARG A 148 -20.29 -10.14 3.81
CA ARG A 148 -21.49 -10.08 2.94
C ARG A 148 -21.14 -9.93 1.46
N GLY A 149 -20.05 -9.24 1.13
CA GLY A 149 -19.59 -9.04 -0.24
C GLY A 149 -18.62 -10.12 -0.73
N GLY A 150 -17.80 -10.69 0.15
CA GLY A 150 -16.75 -11.67 -0.21
C GLY A 150 -16.95 -13.08 0.36
N GLY A 151 -17.90 -13.28 1.27
CA GLY A 151 -18.20 -14.57 1.88
C GLY A 151 -17.15 -15.08 2.88
N MET A 152 -16.17 -14.26 3.25
CA MET A 152 -15.08 -14.63 4.16
C MET A 152 -14.64 -13.45 5.02
N GLY A 153 -13.92 -13.71 6.11
CA GLY A 153 -13.40 -12.63 6.95
C GLY A 153 -12.19 -11.93 6.33
N MET A 154 -11.98 -10.65 6.65
CA MET A 154 -10.77 -9.93 6.20
C MET A 154 -9.46 -10.62 6.61
N PRO A 155 -9.28 -11.11 7.86
CA PRO A 155 -8.06 -11.83 8.23
C PRO A 155 -7.85 -13.11 7.42
N GLU A 156 -8.93 -13.79 7.07
CA GLU A 156 -8.90 -15.00 6.23
C GLU A 156 -8.53 -14.66 4.78
N PHE A 157 -9.10 -13.59 4.22
CA PHE A 157 -8.74 -13.09 2.91
C PHE A 157 -7.25 -12.74 2.82
N VAL A 158 -6.73 -11.99 3.80
CA VAL A 158 -5.30 -11.62 3.86
C VAL A 158 -4.44 -12.88 3.95
N ARG A 159 -4.78 -13.84 4.82
CA ARG A 159 -4.07 -15.13 4.91
C ARG A 159 -4.04 -15.84 3.56
N ASN A 160 -5.16 -15.88 2.85
CA ASN A 160 -5.23 -16.51 1.53
C ASN A 160 -4.32 -15.81 0.52
N CYS A 161 -4.31 -14.47 0.49
CA CYS A 161 -3.36 -13.72 -0.35
C CYS A 161 -1.90 -14.04 0.00
N ARG A 162 -1.54 -14.12 1.29
CA ARG A 162 -0.19 -14.50 1.74
C ARG A 162 0.21 -15.88 1.23
N LEU A 163 -0.69 -16.86 1.35
CA LEU A 163 -0.44 -18.24 0.90
C LEU A 163 -0.35 -18.35 -0.62
N ASP A 164 -1.20 -17.65 -1.37
CA ASP A 164 -1.15 -17.61 -2.85
C ASP A 164 0.18 -17.00 -3.32
N TYR A 165 0.59 -15.91 -2.68
CA TYR A 165 1.88 -15.28 -2.94
C TYR A 165 3.05 -16.22 -2.59
N ALA A 166 2.97 -16.95 -1.48
CA ALA A 166 3.98 -17.94 -1.10
C ALA A 166 4.14 -19.02 -2.18
N CYS A 167 3.05 -19.57 -2.70
CA CYS A 167 3.07 -20.54 -3.79
C CYS A 167 3.72 -19.96 -5.06
N ARG A 168 3.36 -18.73 -5.43
CA ARG A 168 3.99 -18.03 -6.57
C ARG A 168 5.50 -17.87 -6.36
N LEU A 169 5.89 -17.37 -5.19
CA LEU A 169 7.28 -17.16 -4.83
C LEU A 169 8.07 -18.47 -4.84
N MET A 170 7.44 -19.58 -4.45
CA MET A 170 8.09 -20.88 -4.48
C MET A 170 8.49 -21.34 -5.88
N VAL A 171 7.73 -20.94 -6.91
CA VAL A 171 7.96 -21.26 -8.32
C VAL A 171 8.91 -20.26 -8.96
N GLU A 172 8.73 -18.97 -8.69
CA GLU A 172 9.53 -17.90 -9.28
C GLU A 172 10.97 -17.86 -8.73
N GLN A 173 11.15 -18.23 -7.45
CA GLN A 173 12.43 -18.17 -6.72
C GLN A 173 12.66 -19.50 -5.96
N PRO A 174 13.00 -20.59 -6.67
CA PRO A 174 13.20 -21.92 -6.07
C PRO A 174 14.37 -21.97 -5.08
N GLU A 175 15.31 -21.04 -5.15
CA GLU A 175 16.46 -20.90 -4.26
C GLU A 175 16.09 -20.44 -2.84
N LEU A 176 14.94 -19.79 -2.67
CA LEU A 176 14.49 -19.34 -1.35
C LEU A 176 14.12 -20.52 -0.46
N SER A 177 14.56 -20.46 0.78
CA SER A 177 14.10 -21.35 1.84
C SER A 177 12.62 -21.10 2.17
N PHE A 178 11.94 -22.12 2.70
CA PHE A 178 10.54 -21.97 3.10
C PHE A 178 10.34 -20.93 4.21
N THR A 179 11.36 -20.66 5.01
CA THR A 179 11.34 -19.58 6.00
C THR A 179 11.32 -18.22 5.31
N GLU A 180 12.25 -17.98 4.38
CA GLU A 180 12.31 -16.73 3.61
C GLU A 180 11.03 -16.52 2.78
N VAL A 181 10.47 -17.60 2.21
CA VAL A 181 9.18 -17.54 1.51
C VAL A 181 8.07 -17.09 2.46
N GLY A 182 7.99 -17.66 3.66
CA GLY A 182 6.99 -17.27 4.65
C GLY A 182 7.13 -15.80 5.07
N GLU A 183 8.35 -15.37 5.36
CA GLU A 183 8.67 -13.99 5.73
C GLU A 183 8.32 -13.00 4.61
N ALA A 184 8.75 -13.28 3.37
CA ALA A 184 8.44 -12.45 2.20
C ALA A 184 6.94 -12.37 1.88
N SER A 185 6.18 -13.38 2.32
CA SER A 185 4.72 -13.46 2.22
C SER A 185 3.99 -12.78 3.38
N GLY A 186 4.71 -12.15 4.33
CA GLY A 186 4.12 -11.39 5.43
C GLY A 186 3.87 -12.19 6.71
N TYR A 187 4.49 -13.36 6.89
CA TYR A 187 4.45 -14.08 8.17
C TYR A 187 5.60 -13.64 9.09
N GLN A 188 5.29 -13.24 10.32
CA GLN A 188 6.31 -12.95 11.36
C GLN A 188 6.96 -14.21 11.92
N ARG A 189 6.25 -15.34 11.86
CA ARG A 189 6.69 -16.61 12.44
C ARG A 189 6.50 -17.73 11.44
N THR A 190 7.58 -18.45 11.18
CA THR A 190 7.61 -19.63 10.31
C THR A 190 6.61 -20.70 10.76
N THR A 191 6.43 -20.91 12.07
CA THR A 191 5.47 -21.90 12.60
C THR A 191 4.04 -21.60 12.18
N THR A 192 3.63 -20.32 12.19
CA THR A 192 2.31 -19.89 11.72
C THR A 192 2.16 -20.11 10.22
N PHE A 193 3.20 -19.80 9.44
CA PHE A 193 3.20 -20.05 8.00
C PHE A 193 2.97 -21.54 7.68
N TYR A 194 3.74 -22.44 8.28
CA TYR A 194 3.59 -23.89 8.05
C TYR A 194 2.22 -24.41 8.47
N HIS A 195 1.69 -23.94 9.60
CA HIS A 195 0.35 -24.29 10.05
C HIS A 195 -0.71 -23.87 9.03
N ASP A 196 -0.72 -22.60 8.63
CA ASP A 196 -1.71 -22.06 7.70
C ASP A 196 -1.60 -22.68 6.31
N PHE A 197 -0.37 -22.93 5.85
CA PHE A 197 -0.10 -23.58 4.56
C PHE A 197 -0.66 -25.01 4.56
N LYS A 198 -0.33 -25.80 5.59
CA LYS A 198 -0.86 -27.16 5.72
C LYS A 198 -2.38 -27.18 5.87
N ALA A 199 -2.95 -26.24 6.62
CA ALA A 199 -4.40 -26.13 6.78
C ALA A 199 -5.11 -25.88 5.45
N ARG A 200 -4.50 -25.10 4.54
CA ARG A 200 -5.09 -24.78 3.23
C ARG A 200 -4.85 -25.84 2.17
N PHE A 201 -3.63 -26.38 2.08
CA PHE A 201 -3.22 -27.27 0.99
C PHE A 201 -3.16 -28.75 1.37
N GLY A 202 -3.40 -29.09 2.64
CA GLY A 202 -3.37 -30.47 3.16
C GLY A 202 -1.97 -31.03 3.41
N MET A 203 -0.92 -30.34 2.95
CA MET A 203 0.47 -30.76 3.02
C MET A 203 1.39 -29.58 3.37
N PRO A 204 2.57 -29.82 3.98
CA PRO A 204 3.55 -28.77 4.25
C PRO A 204 4.21 -28.23 2.97
N PRO A 205 4.79 -27.01 2.99
CA PRO A 205 5.49 -26.40 1.85
C PRO A 205 6.54 -27.30 1.18
N ALA A 206 7.28 -28.06 1.99
CA ALA A 206 8.31 -28.98 1.51
C ALA A 206 7.76 -30.08 0.59
N GLU A 207 6.57 -30.59 0.91
CA GLU A 207 5.89 -31.61 0.10
C GLU A 207 5.17 -31.00 -1.10
N TYR A 208 4.69 -29.76 -0.97
CA TYR A 208 4.04 -29.03 -2.07
C TYR A 208 5.01 -28.69 -3.22
N ARG A 209 6.28 -28.43 -2.92
CA ARG A 209 7.32 -28.10 -3.92
C ARG A 209 8.02 -29.35 -4.52
N ALA A 210 7.95 -30.50 -3.84
CA ALA A 210 8.68 -31.72 -4.21
C ALA A 210 8.27 -32.26 -5.58
#